data_AF-A0AA51DCS6-F1
#
_entry.id   AF-A0AA51DCS6-F1
#
_cell.length_a   1.000
_cell.length_b   1.000
_cell.length_c   1.000
_cell.angle_alpha   90.00
_cell.angle_beta   90.00
_cell.angle_gamma   90.00
#
_symmetry.space_group_name_H-M   'P 1'
#
loop_
_entity.id
_entity.type
_entity.pdbx_description
1 polymer ?
#
loop_
_entity_poly.entity_id
_entity_poly.type
_entity_poly.pdbx_seq_one_letter_code
_entity_poly.pdbx_strand_id
1 'polypeptide(L)'
;MRNILLSIDWDYFVQIKREWCGSYIENDTNLKYRWYKRYLDEKRKGIDIEKKATLGVGVNNFWKKIFKHFNISKKTPLYISDSHKFSYNIGEKHNCKEVYLFDAHSDLGYGGLESLKFEVNCANWLGKLFVGNIVKDAKIIYSPYSFEKSEDFEEINETFNIDYIDMTEIGRDINVSAIHICRSGAWTPPWLDKHFYKFINEAKLPYIEIEKMKRKWNLKELNLSDAIMCFINL
;
A
#
# COMPACT_ATOMS: atom_id res chain seq x y z
N MET A 1 10.88 3.50 -25.16
CA MET A 1 10.43 2.60 -24.07
C MET A 1 9.91 3.47 -22.94
N ARG A 2 8.78 3.11 -22.31
CA ARG A 2 8.25 3.83 -21.15
C ARG A 2 8.89 3.24 -19.90
N ASN A 3 9.37 4.10 -19.00
CA ASN A 3 9.86 3.66 -17.70
C ASN A 3 8.65 3.39 -16.79
N ILE A 4 8.61 2.22 -16.15
CA ILE A 4 7.43 1.78 -15.40
C ILE A 4 7.78 1.62 -13.93
N LEU A 5 6.94 2.18 -13.06
CA LEU A 5 6.92 1.87 -11.64
C LEU A 5 5.88 0.78 -11.40
N LEU A 6 6.33 -0.37 -10.88
CA LEU A 6 5.43 -1.38 -10.30
C LEU A 6 5.31 -1.09 -8.81
N SER A 7 4.19 -0.52 -8.40
CA SER A 7 3.89 -0.17 -7.02
C SER A 7 2.91 -1.18 -6.43
N ILE A 8 3.27 -1.77 -5.29
CA ILE A 8 2.47 -2.80 -4.61
C ILE A 8 2.30 -2.37 -3.17
N ASP A 9 1.07 -2.10 -2.74
CA ASP A 9 0.76 -2.00 -1.33
C ASP A 9 0.46 -3.39 -0.75
N TRP A 10 0.93 -3.62 0.48
CA TRP A 10 0.67 -4.86 1.19
C TRP A 10 -0.79 -5.02 1.58
N ASP A 11 -1.51 -3.93 1.81
CA ASP A 11 -2.94 -3.98 2.12
C ASP A 11 -3.80 -4.53 0.97
N TYR A 12 -3.27 -4.56 -0.27
CA TYR A 12 -3.85 -5.26 -1.40
C TYR A 12 -4.22 -6.70 -1.07
N PHE A 13 -3.46 -7.34 -0.17
CA PHE A 13 -3.67 -8.72 0.23
C PHE A 13 -4.40 -8.89 1.56
N VAL A 14 -4.65 -7.83 2.32
CA VAL A 14 -5.14 -7.94 3.69
C VAL A 14 -6.66 -7.85 3.71
N GLN A 15 -7.28 -8.89 4.28
CA GLN A 15 -8.71 -8.89 4.56
C GLN A 15 -8.97 -8.13 5.85
N ILE A 16 -9.37 -6.87 5.74
CA ILE A 16 -9.77 -6.03 6.88
C ILE A 16 -11.25 -5.66 6.83
N LYS A 17 -11.82 -5.34 7.99
CA LYS A 17 -13.19 -4.84 8.08
C LYS A 17 -13.25 -3.40 7.57
N ARG A 18 -14.37 -3.01 6.95
CA ARG A 18 -14.59 -1.65 6.44
C ARG A 18 -14.37 -0.57 7.50
N GLU A 19 -14.74 -0.82 8.75
CA GLU A 19 -14.57 0.13 9.85
C GLU A 19 -13.09 0.39 10.20
N TRP A 20 -12.17 -0.42 9.69
CA TRP A 20 -10.73 -0.26 9.90
C TRP A 20 -10.03 0.46 8.74
N CYS A 21 -10.73 0.76 7.64
CA CYS A 21 -10.21 1.39 6.42
C CYS A 21 -10.22 2.93 6.45
N GLY A 22 -10.47 3.57 7.60
CA GLY A 22 -10.47 5.03 7.68
C GLY A 22 -9.15 5.67 7.22
N SER A 23 -9.20 6.92 6.73
CA SER A 23 -8.01 7.71 6.43
C SER A 23 -7.36 8.18 7.73
N TYR A 24 -6.09 7.84 7.91
CA TYR A 24 -5.34 8.17 9.12
C TYR A 24 -4.04 8.86 8.75
N ILE A 25 -3.64 9.86 9.53
CA ILE A 25 -2.35 10.50 9.39
C ILE A 25 -1.27 9.46 9.67
N GLU A 26 -0.37 9.22 8.73
CA GLU A 26 0.77 8.35 9.00
C GLU A 26 1.76 9.04 9.94
N ASN A 27 1.80 8.55 11.18
CA ASN A 27 2.74 9.00 12.20
C ASN A 27 3.07 7.84 13.14
N ASP A 28 4.13 8.00 13.92
CA ASP A 28 4.61 6.97 14.85
C ASP A 28 3.52 6.50 15.81
N THR A 29 2.66 7.41 16.25
CA THR A 29 1.53 7.11 17.15
C THR A 29 0.54 6.16 16.49
N ASN A 30 0.13 6.45 15.26
CA ASN A 30 -0.81 5.64 14.50
C ASN A 30 -0.20 4.28 14.15
N LEU A 31 1.05 4.26 13.70
CA LEU A 31 1.78 3.02 13.41
C LEU A 31 1.93 2.14 14.65
N LYS A 32 2.14 2.76 15.83
CA LYS A 32 2.36 2.06 17.08
C LYS A 32 1.07 1.60 17.75
N TYR A 33 0.09 2.47 17.93
CA TYR A 33 -1.02 2.24 18.88
C TYR A 33 -2.33 1.80 18.23
N ARG A 34 -2.53 2.03 16.93
CA ARG A 34 -3.81 1.79 16.25
C ARG A 34 -4.26 0.34 16.31
N TRP A 35 -3.34 -0.59 16.06
CA TRP A 35 -3.62 -2.02 16.16
C TRP A 35 -3.86 -2.49 17.59
N TYR A 36 -3.21 -1.87 18.58
CA TYR A 36 -3.49 -2.17 19.98
C TYR A 36 -4.86 -1.64 20.43
N LYS A 37 -5.25 -0.43 20.00
CA LYS A 37 -6.62 0.10 20.22
C LYS A 37 -7.66 -0.88 19.64
N ARG A 38 -7.50 -1.29 18.38
CA ARG A 38 -8.35 -2.31 17.74
C ARG A 38 -8.40 -3.60 18.55
N TYR A 39 -7.25 -4.07 19.04
CA TYR A 39 -7.19 -5.28 19.87
C TYR A 39 -7.98 -5.11 21.17
N LEU A 40 -7.79 -4.01 21.89
CA LEU A 40 -8.48 -3.74 23.15
C LEU A 40 -9.98 -3.63 22.95
N ASP A 41 -10.43 -2.92 21.92
CA ASP A 41 -11.85 -2.73 21.64
C ASP A 41 -12.55 -4.03 21.21
N GLU A 42 -11.91 -4.83 20.37
CA GLU A 42 -12.49 -6.08 19.89
C GLU A 42 -12.39 -7.20 20.93
N LYS A 43 -11.33 -7.23 21.75
CA LYS A 43 -11.22 -8.16 22.88
C LYS A 43 -12.34 -7.99 23.89
N ARG A 44 -12.78 -6.74 24.15
CA ARG A 44 -13.96 -6.46 24.99
C ARG A 44 -15.24 -7.08 24.43
N LYS A 45 -15.31 -7.32 23.12
CA LYS A 45 -16.42 -7.98 22.42
C LYS A 45 -16.22 -9.50 22.29
N GLY A 46 -15.16 -10.06 22.88
CA GLY A 46 -14.80 -11.47 22.73
C GLY A 46 -14.24 -11.84 21.36
N ILE A 47 -13.79 -10.87 20.56
CA ILE A 47 -13.29 -11.07 19.21
C ILE A 47 -11.75 -11.13 19.22
N ASP A 48 -11.21 -12.19 18.64
CA ASP A 48 -9.78 -12.35 18.36
C ASP A 48 -9.45 -11.75 16.99
N ILE A 49 -8.85 -10.55 16.99
CA ILE A 49 -8.55 -9.84 15.74
C ILE A 49 -7.44 -10.49 14.93
N GLU A 50 -6.53 -11.24 15.57
CA GLU A 50 -5.43 -11.93 14.88
C GLU A 50 -5.97 -13.03 13.97
N LYS A 51 -7.13 -13.59 14.30
CA LYS A 51 -7.88 -14.55 13.47
C LYS A 51 -8.82 -13.90 12.45
N LYS A 52 -9.16 -12.63 12.63
CA LYS A 52 -10.09 -11.90 11.73
C LYS A 52 -9.36 -11.19 10.61
N ALA A 53 -8.26 -10.50 10.90
CA ALA A 53 -7.46 -9.85 9.87
C ALA A 53 -6.42 -10.85 9.35
N THR A 54 -6.68 -11.39 8.17
CA THR A 54 -5.87 -12.45 7.56
C THR A 54 -5.50 -12.06 6.13
N LEU A 55 -4.63 -12.86 5.51
CA LEU A 55 -4.25 -12.66 4.12
C LEU A 55 -5.25 -13.33 3.18
N GLY A 56 -5.45 -12.71 2.02
CA GLY A 56 -6.17 -13.29 0.91
C GLY A 56 -5.45 -14.47 0.26
N VAL A 57 -6.21 -15.32 -0.43
CA VAL A 57 -5.69 -16.52 -1.11
C VAL A 57 -4.70 -16.20 -2.25
N GLY A 58 -4.67 -14.94 -2.72
CA GLY A 58 -3.86 -14.49 -3.85
C GLY A 58 -2.36 -14.36 -3.57
N VAL A 59 -1.93 -14.17 -2.31
CA VAL A 59 -0.54 -13.83 -1.94
C VAL A 59 0.47 -14.81 -2.51
N ASN A 60 0.28 -16.11 -2.26
CA ASN A 60 1.27 -17.16 -2.56
C ASN A 60 1.54 -17.33 -4.07
N ASN A 61 0.61 -16.88 -4.93
CA ASN A 61 0.75 -17.00 -6.39
C ASN A 61 0.97 -15.64 -7.08
N PHE A 62 1.06 -14.55 -6.32
CA PHE A 62 1.12 -13.20 -6.87
C PHE A 62 2.35 -13.01 -7.75
N TRP A 63 3.55 -13.27 -7.23
CA TRP A 63 4.79 -13.12 -8.03
C TRP A 63 4.81 -14.01 -9.26
N LYS A 64 4.28 -15.24 -9.17
CA LYS A 64 4.14 -16.14 -10.32
C LYS A 64 3.26 -15.52 -11.41
N LYS A 65 2.21 -14.77 -11.05
CA LYS A 65 1.38 -14.03 -12.00
C LYS A 65 2.12 -12.79 -12.52
N ILE A 66 2.73 -11.99 -11.65
CA ILE A 66 3.50 -10.80 -12.03
C ILE A 66 4.58 -11.13 -13.06
N PHE A 67 5.36 -12.19 -12.87
CA PHE A 67 6.40 -12.60 -13.81
C PHE A 67 5.89 -13.08 -15.19
N LYS A 68 4.57 -13.29 -15.36
CA LYS A 68 3.99 -13.56 -16.70
C LYS A 68 3.73 -12.30 -17.50
N HIS A 69 3.59 -11.16 -16.83
CA HIS A 69 3.22 -9.89 -17.43
C HIS A 69 4.41 -8.92 -17.48
N PHE A 70 5.26 -8.95 -16.46
CA PHE A 70 6.33 -7.99 -16.25
C PHE A 70 7.71 -8.63 -16.40
N ASN A 71 8.52 -8.01 -17.24
CA ASN A 71 9.94 -8.31 -17.40
C ASN A 71 10.73 -7.62 -16.28
N ILE A 72 10.97 -8.39 -15.21
CA ILE A 72 11.70 -7.95 -14.02
C ILE A 72 13.08 -8.60 -14.05
N SER A 73 14.12 -7.79 -14.23
CA SER A 73 15.50 -8.27 -14.23
C SER A 73 16.06 -8.33 -12.81
N LYS A 74 17.13 -9.13 -12.59
CA LYS A 74 17.87 -9.12 -11.32
C LYS A 74 18.49 -7.76 -10.96
N LYS A 75 18.59 -6.84 -11.92
CA LYS A 75 19.10 -5.47 -11.73
C LYS A 75 17.98 -4.47 -11.45
N THR A 76 16.72 -4.86 -11.58
CA THR A 76 15.58 -3.98 -11.31
C THR A 76 15.58 -3.64 -9.82
N PRO A 77 15.69 -2.35 -9.44
CA PRO A 77 15.73 -1.96 -8.05
C PRO A 77 14.37 -2.20 -7.39
N LEU A 78 14.40 -2.88 -6.24
CA LEU A 78 13.24 -3.10 -5.39
C LEU A 78 13.39 -2.28 -4.11
N TYR A 79 12.45 -1.38 -3.87
CA TYR A 79 12.38 -0.56 -2.67
C TYR A 79 11.29 -1.09 -1.76
N ILE A 80 11.55 -1.07 -0.44
CA ILE A 80 10.55 -1.39 0.57
C ILE A 80 10.44 -0.27 1.59
N SER A 81 9.21 0.03 1.98
CA SER A 81 8.88 1.06 2.97
C SER A 81 7.61 0.70 3.74
N ASP A 82 7.32 1.44 4.79
CA ASP A 82 6.06 1.39 5.51
C ASP A 82 5.01 2.35 4.93
N SER A 83 5.44 3.47 4.35
CA SER A 83 4.58 4.54 3.81
C SER A 83 4.60 4.57 2.29
N HIS A 84 3.42 4.47 1.68
CA HIS A 84 3.31 4.40 0.22
C HIS A 84 3.73 5.69 -0.50
N LYS A 85 3.77 6.81 0.23
CA LYS A 85 4.21 8.13 -0.29
C LYS A 85 5.57 8.09 -0.98
N PHE A 86 6.44 7.16 -0.59
CA PHE A 86 7.76 7.03 -1.21
C PHE A 86 7.70 6.58 -2.67
N SER A 87 6.59 6.02 -3.13
CA SER A 87 6.33 5.77 -4.55
C SER A 87 6.52 7.03 -5.41
N TYR A 88 6.15 8.20 -4.90
CA TYR A 88 6.36 9.48 -5.60
C TYR A 88 7.85 9.71 -5.91
N ASN A 89 8.69 9.65 -4.87
CA ASN A 89 10.13 9.89 -5.00
C ASN A 89 10.81 8.81 -5.87
N ILE A 90 10.34 7.57 -5.80
CA ILE A 90 10.84 6.46 -6.63
C ILE A 90 10.48 6.69 -8.10
N GLY A 91 9.22 7.06 -8.37
CA GLY A 91 8.74 7.38 -9.71
C GLY A 91 9.53 8.52 -10.35
N GLU A 92 9.78 9.59 -9.60
CA GLU A 92 10.61 10.71 -10.03
C GLU A 92 12.06 10.28 -10.31
N LYS A 93 12.70 9.59 -9.36
CA LYS A 93 14.09 9.13 -9.44
C LYS A 93 14.36 8.27 -10.66
N HIS A 94 13.41 7.40 -11.03
CA HIS A 94 13.53 6.50 -12.18
C HIS A 94 12.88 7.04 -13.45
N ASN A 95 12.41 8.29 -13.42
CA ASN A 95 11.72 8.96 -14.53
C ASN A 95 10.57 8.12 -15.10
N CYS A 96 9.82 7.45 -14.21
CA CYS A 96 8.72 6.58 -14.58
C CYS A 96 7.62 7.38 -15.28
N LYS A 97 7.14 6.89 -16.41
CA LYS A 97 6.06 7.50 -17.22
C LYS A 97 4.73 6.78 -17.08
N GLU A 98 4.73 5.60 -16.49
CA GLU A 98 3.53 4.82 -16.24
C GLU A 98 3.66 4.08 -14.91
N VAL A 99 2.55 3.98 -14.18
CA VAL A 99 2.46 3.28 -12.88
C VAL A 99 1.50 2.11 -13.02
N TYR A 100 1.89 0.95 -12.51
CA TYR A 100 0.97 -0.15 -12.21
C TYR A 100 0.86 -0.22 -10.69
N LEU A 101 -0.33 0.04 -10.17
CA LEU A 101 -0.63 0.10 -8.75
C LEU A 101 -1.47 -1.12 -8.35
N PHE A 102 -0.93 -1.97 -7.49
CA PHE A 102 -1.68 -3.05 -6.84
C PHE A 102 -1.96 -2.65 -5.40
N ASP A 103 -3.21 -2.29 -5.10
CA ASP A 103 -3.54 -1.62 -3.84
C ASP A 103 -5.01 -1.83 -3.46
N ALA A 104 -5.34 -1.74 -2.17
CA ALA A 104 -6.73 -1.56 -1.74
C ALA A 104 -7.25 -0.13 -1.99
N HIS A 105 -6.37 0.84 -2.17
CA HIS A 105 -6.63 2.26 -2.29
C HIS A 105 -6.06 2.84 -3.60
N SER A 106 -6.70 3.84 -4.18
CA SER A 106 -6.21 4.46 -5.43
C SER A 106 -5.03 5.41 -5.22
N ASP A 107 -4.89 5.96 -4.01
CA ASP A 107 -3.92 7.00 -3.64
C ASP A 107 -3.91 8.22 -4.57
N LEU A 108 -5.06 8.49 -5.19
CA LEU A 108 -5.25 9.60 -6.11
C LEU A 108 -5.51 10.93 -5.41
N GLY A 109 -5.92 10.92 -4.14
CA GLY A 109 -6.24 12.13 -3.38
C GLY A 109 -7.69 12.20 -2.95
N TYR A 110 -7.95 11.92 -1.66
CA TYR A 110 -9.30 11.99 -1.07
C TYR A 110 -9.74 13.45 -0.90
N GLY A 111 -10.66 13.89 -1.75
CA GLY A 111 -11.10 15.28 -1.84
C GLY A 111 -10.92 15.90 -3.24
N GLY A 112 -10.64 15.08 -4.25
CA GLY A 112 -10.58 15.53 -5.63
C GLY A 112 -9.31 16.30 -5.96
N LEU A 113 -9.34 17.14 -6.99
CA LEU A 113 -8.16 17.88 -7.47
C LEU A 113 -7.57 18.82 -6.40
N GLU A 114 -8.40 19.38 -5.51
CA GLU A 114 -7.95 20.24 -4.42
C GLU A 114 -7.02 19.51 -3.45
N SER A 115 -7.23 18.20 -3.24
CA SER A 115 -6.37 17.38 -2.38
C SER A 115 -4.93 17.28 -2.90
N LEU A 116 -4.70 17.56 -4.19
CA LEU A 116 -3.39 17.54 -4.83
C LEU A 116 -2.58 18.82 -4.60
N LYS A 117 -3.18 19.86 -4.01
CA LYS A 117 -2.47 21.07 -3.59
C LYS A 117 -1.68 20.87 -2.30
N PHE A 118 -2.04 19.86 -1.50
CA PHE A 118 -1.31 19.51 -0.29
C PHE A 118 0.05 18.85 -0.59
N GLU A 119 0.87 18.71 0.46
CA GLU A 119 2.13 17.97 0.42
C GLU A 119 1.89 16.49 0.07
N VAL A 120 2.91 15.86 -0.51
CA VAL A 120 2.88 14.43 -0.87
C VAL A 120 2.73 13.59 0.40
N ASN A 121 1.73 12.72 0.40
CA ASN A 121 1.44 11.76 1.45
C ASN A 121 0.86 10.48 0.82
N CYS A 122 0.57 9.44 1.61
CA CYS A 122 0.04 8.19 1.05
C CYS A 122 -1.26 8.39 0.29
N ALA A 123 -2.18 9.15 0.83
CA ALA A 123 -3.48 9.35 0.20
C ALA A 123 -3.45 10.03 -1.17
N ASN A 124 -2.35 10.70 -1.57
CA ASN A 124 -2.32 11.50 -2.80
C ASN A 124 -1.09 11.30 -3.67
N TRP A 125 -0.16 10.39 -3.34
CA TRP A 125 1.14 10.33 -4.03
C TRP A 125 0.99 10.07 -5.53
N LEU A 126 0.02 9.25 -5.93
CA LEU A 126 -0.19 8.92 -7.35
C LEU A 126 -0.76 10.13 -8.09
N GLY A 127 -1.77 10.80 -7.53
CA GLY A 127 -2.31 12.03 -8.11
C GLY A 127 -1.26 13.15 -8.20
N LYS A 128 -0.36 13.25 -7.22
CA LYS A 128 0.77 14.20 -7.24
C LYS A 128 1.77 13.91 -8.37
N LEU A 129 2.01 12.64 -8.72
CA LEU A 129 2.86 12.31 -9.88
C LEU A 129 2.27 12.85 -11.19
N PHE A 130 0.95 12.83 -11.34
CA PHE A 130 0.27 13.41 -12.50
C PHE A 130 0.37 14.94 -12.53
N VAL A 131 0.05 15.62 -11.42
CA VAL A 131 0.20 17.09 -11.31
C VAL A 131 1.63 17.54 -11.58
N GLY A 132 2.62 16.76 -11.15
CA GLY A 132 4.03 17.00 -11.43
C GLY A 132 4.47 16.68 -12.86
N ASN A 133 3.59 16.18 -13.74
CA ASN A 133 3.91 15.66 -15.07
C ASN A 133 5.05 14.60 -15.07
N ILE A 134 5.20 13.88 -13.95
CA ILE A 134 6.21 12.84 -13.81
C ILE A 134 5.74 11.62 -14.60
N VAL A 135 4.49 11.22 -14.37
CA VAL A 135 3.80 10.12 -15.06
C VAL A 135 2.79 10.67 -16.08
N LYS A 136 2.45 9.84 -17.06
CA LYS A 136 1.42 10.14 -18.07
C LYS A 136 0.19 9.26 -17.94
N ASP A 137 0.40 8.03 -17.49
CA ASP A 137 -0.62 6.99 -17.43
C ASP A 137 -0.50 6.24 -16.09
N ALA A 138 -1.62 5.78 -15.55
CA ALA A 138 -1.64 4.84 -14.43
C ALA A 138 -2.67 3.75 -14.66
N LYS A 139 -2.32 2.54 -14.22
CA LYS A 139 -3.21 1.37 -14.16
C LYS A 139 -3.36 0.96 -12.71
N ILE A 140 -4.58 1.06 -12.19
CA ILE A 140 -4.92 0.69 -10.83
C ILE A 140 -5.58 -0.68 -10.88
N ILE A 141 -5.01 -1.61 -10.14
CA ILE A 141 -5.51 -2.97 -9.94
C ILE A 141 -5.95 -3.05 -8.49
N TYR A 142 -7.24 -2.88 -8.28
CA TYR A 142 -7.79 -2.90 -6.93
C TYR A 142 -7.71 -4.28 -6.31
N SER A 143 -7.46 -4.28 -5.01
CA SER A 143 -7.64 -5.45 -4.17
C SER A 143 -9.06 -6.00 -4.34
N PRO A 144 -9.24 -7.33 -4.36
CA PRO A 144 -10.56 -7.94 -4.18
C PRO A 144 -11.23 -7.57 -2.85
N TYR A 145 -10.49 -6.96 -1.92
CA TYR A 145 -10.94 -6.48 -0.62
C TYR A 145 -11.06 -4.96 -0.53
N SER A 146 -10.87 -4.25 -1.66
CA SER A 146 -11.07 -2.80 -1.71
C SER A 146 -12.53 -2.43 -1.45
N PHE A 147 -12.73 -1.29 -0.79
CA PHE A 147 -14.04 -0.66 -0.62
C PHE A 147 -14.20 0.58 -1.50
N GLU A 148 -13.16 0.96 -2.24
CA GLU A 148 -13.18 2.08 -3.18
C GLU A 148 -13.74 1.65 -4.53
N LYS A 149 -14.26 2.62 -5.26
CA LYS A 149 -14.65 2.45 -6.65
C LYS A 149 -14.04 3.55 -7.50
N SER A 150 -13.89 3.29 -8.80
CA SER A 150 -13.42 4.29 -9.75
C SER A 150 -14.25 5.57 -9.72
N GLU A 151 -15.56 5.46 -9.49
CA GLU A 151 -16.48 6.61 -9.44
C GLU A 151 -16.20 7.55 -8.25
N ASP A 152 -15.57 7.05 -7.17
CA ASP A 152 -15.19 7.89 -6.02
C ASP A 152 -14.13 8.95 -6.41
N PHE A 153 -13.47 8.79 -7.57
CA PHE A 153 -12.40 9.65 -8.07
C PHE A 153 -12.69 10.24 -9.47
N GLU A 154 -13.98 10.36 -9.85
CA GLU A 154 -14.43 10.84 -11.17
C GLU A 154 -13.70 12.12 -11.63
N GLU A 155 -13.64 13.16 -10.79
CA GLU A 155 -12.97 14.44 -11.12
C GLU A 155 -11.50 14.25 -11.52
N ILE A 156 -10.78 13.35 -10.85
CA ILE A 156 -9.37 13.06 -11.12
C ILE A 156 -9.25 12.22 -12.40
N ASN A 157 -10.14 11.25 -12.59
CA ASN A 157 -10.17 10.37 -13.76
C ASN A 157 -10.52 11.13 -15.06
N GLU A 158 -11.35 12.17 -14.97
CA GLU A 158 -11.65 13.04 -16.12
C GLU A 158 -10.45 13.93 -16.51
N THR A 159 -9.56 14.20 -15.55
CA THR A 159 -8.40 15.08 -15.74
C THR A 159 -7.16 14.34 -16.20
N PHE A 160 -6.95 13.12 -15.73
CA PHE A 160 -5.73 12.34 -15.95
C PHE A 160 -6.01 10.97 -16.56
N ASN A 161 -5.05 10.43 -17.30
CA ASN A 161 -5.20 9.12 -17.94
C ASN A 161 -4.99 7.99 -16.92
N ILE A 162 -6.09 7.53 -16.33
CA ILE A 162 -6.12 6.51 -15.28
C ILE A 162 -7.08 5.41 -15.71
N ASP A 163 -6.56 4.19 -15.81
CA ASP A 163 -7.35 2.99 -16.07
C ASP A 163 -7.47 2.16 -14.80
N TYR A 164 -8.65 1.61 -14.55
CA TYR A 164 -8.90 0.63 -13.49
C TYR A 164 -9.09 -0.72 -14.16
N ILE A 165 -8.15 -1.65 -13.95
CA ILE A 165 -8.10 -2.91 -14.70
C ILE A 165 -7.93 -4.12 -13.78
N ASP A 166 -8.38 -5.27 -14.25
CA ASP A 166 -8.10 -6.54 -13.60
C ASP A 166 -6.71 -7.08 -13.97
N MET A 167 -6.18 -7.95 -13.10
CA MET A 167 -4.89 -8.62 -13.35
C MET A 167 -4.86 -9.41 -14.67
N THR A 168 -6.02 -9.83 -15.18
CA THR A 168 -6.14 -10.55 -16.46
C THR A 168 -6.00 -9.66 -17.69
N GLU A 169 -6.21 -8.35 -17.54
CA GLU A 169 -6.16 -7.36 -18.61
C GLU A 169 -4.76 -6.75 -18.77
N ILE A 170 -3.86 -7.04 -17.81
CA ILE A 170 -2.47 -6.62 -17.90
C ILE A 170 -1.84 -7.26 -19.13
N GLY A 171 -1.20 -6.44 -19.96
CA GLY A 171 -0.42 -6.88 -21.12
C GLY A 171 0.76 -7.80 -20.75
N ARG A 172 1.56 -8.16 -21.74
CA ARG A 172 2.76 -8.99 -21.54
C ARG A 172 4.03 -8.22 -21.88
N ASP A 173 5.15 -8.77 -21.43
CA ASP A 173 6.50 -8.29 -21.72
C ASP A 173 6.76 -6.83 -21.31
N ILE A 174 6.10 -6.38 -20.23
CA ILE A 174 6.17 -5.02 -19.70
C ILE A 174 7.49 -4.84 -18.93
N ASN A 175 8.38 -3.98 -19.42
CA ASN A 175 9.67 -3.74 -18.76
C ASN A 175 9.52 -2.83 -17.54
N VAL A 176 9.90 -3.32 -16.36
CA VAL A 176 9.80 -2.58 -15.09
C VAL A 176 11.12 -1.88 -14.78
N SER A 177 11.05 -0.56 -14.56
CA SER A 177 12.19 0.28 -14.22
C SER A 177 12.49 0.29 -12.73
N ALA A 178 11.45 0.27 -11.89
CA ALA A 178 11.58 0.18 -10.45
C ALA A 178 10.37 -0.52 -9.84
N ILE A 179 10.58 -1.17 -8.71
CA ILE A 179 9.53 -1.80 -7.91
C ILE A 179 9.50 -1.10 -6.55
N HIS A 180 8.31 -0.76 -6.09
CA HIS A 180 8.08 -0.34 -4.72
C HIS A 180 7.08 -1.28 -4.05
N ILE A 181 7.43 -1.79 -2.86
CA ILE A 181 6.53 -2.56 -2.03
C ILE A 181 6.35 -1.83 -0.71
N CYS A 182 5.15 -1.30 -0.49
CA CYS A 182 4.75 -0.63 0.74
C CYS A 182 4.15 -1.63 1.72
N ARG A 183 4.40 -1.48 3.02
CA ARG A 183 3.74 -2.27 4.07
C ARG A 183 2.41 -1.66 4.51
N SER A 184 2.26 -0.34 4.47
CA SER A 184 1.10 0.41 4.97
C SER A 184 0.73 0.04 6.40
N GLY A 185 1.66 0.22 7.33
CA GLY A 185 1.54 -0.28 8.71
C GLY A 185 0.30 0.23 9.48
N ALA A 186 -0.27 1.37 9.12
CA ALA A 186 -1.51 1.85 9.73
C ALA A 186 -2.76 1.04 9.29
N TRP A 187 -2.71 0.43 8.10
CA TRP A 187 -3.78 -0.37 7.49
C TRP A 187 -3.50 -1.87 7.48
N THR A 188 -2.25 -2.30 7.66
CA THR A 188 -1.87 -3.71 7.73
C THR A 188 -1.49 -4.17 9.13
N PRO A 189 -2.01 -5.31 9.61
CA PRO A 189 -1.77 -5.80 10.96
C PRO A 189 -0.32 -6.25 11.20
N PRO A 190 0.25 -5.96 12.38
CA PRO A 190 1.65 -6.30 12.68
C PRO A 190 1.91 -7.81 12.81
N TRP A 191 0.89 -8.63 13.09
CA TRP A 191 1.04 -10.09 13.08
C TRP A 191 1.24 -10.66 11.66
N LEU A 192 1.02 -9.87 10.61
CA LEU A 192 1.27 -10.25 9.23
C LEU A 192 2.66 -9.85 8.71
N ASP A 193 3.49 -9.18 9.52
CA ASP A 193 4.81 -8.69 9.10
C ASP A 193 5.73 -9.81 8.61
N LYS A 194 5.67 -10.99 9.24
CA LYS A 194 6.45 -12.17 8.78
C LYS A 194 6.06 -12.59 7.35
N HIS A 195 4.78 -12.47 7.01
CA HIS A 195 4.30 -12.78 5.67
C HIS A 195 4.68 -11.70 4.66
N PHE A 196 4.69 -10.43 5.06
CA PHE A 196 5.20 -9.34 4.24
C PHE A 196 6.66 -9.56 3.81
N TYR A 197 7.55 -9.87 4.76
CA TYR A 197 8.95 -10.17 4.44
C TYR A 197 9.11 -11.45 3.62
N LYS A 198 8.27 -12.47 3.85
CA LYS A 198 8.25 -13.67 3.00
C LYS A 198 7.88 -13.30 1.56
N PHE A 199 6.85 -12.47 1.37
CA PHE A 199 6.41 -11.99 0.06
C PHE A 199 7.51 -11.21 -0.66
N ILE A 200 8.23 -10.31 0.02
CA ILE A 200 9.37 -9.60 -0.58
C ILE A 200 10.45 -10.59 -1.06
N ASN A 201 10.79 -11.59 -0.24
CA ASN A 201 11.80 -12.57 -0.57
C ASN A 201 11.41 -13.47 -1.76
N GLU A 202 10.10 -13.71 -1.97
CA GLU A 202 9.59 -14.46 -3.13
C GLU A 202 9.83 -13.75 -4.48
N ALA A 203 10.05 -12.42 -4.47
CA ALA A 203 10.47 -11.67 -5.64
C ALA A 203 11.88 -12.08 -6.14
N LYS A 204 12.70 -12.69 -5.26
CA LYS A 204 14.09 -13.11 -5.55
C LYS A 204 14.99 -11.97 -6.04
N LEU A 205 14.78 -10.78 -5.49
CA LEU A 205 15.57 -9.58 -5.76
C LEU A 205 16.23 -9.06 -4.47
N PRO A 206 17.41 -8.44 -4.55
CA PRO A 206 17.88 -7.60 -3.46
C PRO A 206 16.95 -6.39 -3.29
N TYR A 207 16.70 -6.00 -2.05
CA TYR A 207 15.83 -4.86 -1.75
C TYR A 207 16.56 -3.76 -0.98
N ILE A 208 16.03 -2.54 -1.08
CA ILE A 208 16.50 -1.35 -0.40
C ILE A 208 15.39 -0.90 0.57
N GLU A 209 15.67 -0.98 1.87
CA GLU A 209 14.81 -0.40 2.90
C GLU A 209 15.08 1.11 2.97
N ILE A 210 14.08 1.91 2.60
CA ILE A 210 14.21 3.39 2.50
C ILE A 210 13.75 4.12 3.76
N GLU A 211 13.11 3.42 4.68
CA GLU A 211 12.78 3.91 6.01
C GLU A 211 12.80 2.78 7.03
N LYS A 212 12.87 3.13 8.32
CA LYS A 212 12.88 2.13 9.39
C LYS A 212 11.48 1.56 9.61
N MET A 213 11.27 0.29 9.25
CA MET A 213 9.93 -0.33 9.37
C MET A 213 9.74 -1.17 10.63
N LYS A 214 10.69 -1.19 11.57
CA LYS A 214 10.60 -2.03 12.77
C LYS A 214 9.44 -1.58 13.67
N ARG A 215 8.41 -2.43 13.81
CA ARG A 215 7.31 -2.28 14.78
C ARG A 215 7.24 -3.48 15.72
N LYS A 216 6.69 -3.28 16.92
CA LYS A 216 6.52 -4.32 17.94
C LYS A 216 5.04 -4.64 18.13
N TRP A 217 4.70 -5.92 18.07
CA TRP A 217 3.42 -6.47 18.49
C TRP A 217 3.64 -7.41 19.67
N ASN A 218 3.35 -6.93 20.88
CA ASN A 218 3.50 -7.72 22.10
C ASN A 218 2.33 -7.47 23.05
N LEU A 219 1.35 -8.37 22.98
CA LEU A 219 0.15 -8.30 23.80
C LEU A 219 0.40 -8.64 25.28
N LYS A 220 1.50 -9.36 25.60
CA LYS A 220 1.82 -9.78 26.97
C LYS A 220 2.44 -8.66 27.80
N GLU A 221 3.09 -7.70 27.14
CA GLU A 221 3.74 -6.56 27.78
C GLU A 221 2.84 -5.33 27.87
N LEU A 222 1.59 -5.42 27.38
CA LEU A 222 0.66 -4.30 27.41
C LEU A 222 0.19 -4.03 28.86
N ASN A 223 0.75 -3.01 29.48
CA ASN A 223 0.33 -2.55 30.81
C ASN A 223 -0.84 -1.55 30.72
N LEU A 224 -1.37 -1.13 31.88
CA LEU A 224 -2.47 -0.16 31.95
C LEU A 224 -2.12 1.18 31.29
N SER A 225 -0.88 1.67 31.44
CA SER A 225 -0.43 2.91 30.82
C SER A 225 -0.44 2.81 29.30
N ASP A 226 0.04 1.70 28.74
CA ASP A 226 0.00 1.46 27.29
C ASP A 226 -1.44 1.41 26.77
N ALA A 227 -2.34 0.75 27.52
CA ALA A 227 -3.76 0.70 27.18
C ALA A 227 -4.39 2.09 27.16
N ILE A 228 -4.12 2.93 28.17
CA ILE A 228 -4.62 4.32 28.22
C ILE A 228 -4.05 5.13 27.05
N MET A 229 -2.76 5.00 26.75
CA MET A 229 -2.11 5.70 25.63
C MET A 229 -2.73 5.33 24.27
N CYS A 230 -3.24 4.11 24.11
CA CYS A 230 -3.96 3.72 22.90
C CYS A 230 -5.23 4.53 22.68
N PHE A 231 -5.90 5.01 23.73
CA PHE A 231 -7.16 5.76 23.62
C PHE A 231 -6.99 7.27 23.59
N ILE A 232 -5.89 7.81 24.13
CA ILE A 232 -5.66 9.26 24.20
C ILE A 232 -5.04 9.82 22.92
N ASN A 233 -4.18 9.05 22.23
CA ASN A 233 -3.39 9.58 21.12
C ASN A 233 -3.96 9.26 19.71
N LEU A 234 -5.22 8.83 19.62
CA LEU A 234 -5.87 8.38 18.37
C LEU A 234 -7.24 9.00 18.14
#